data_AF-A0A1Q7IQ55-F1
#
_entry.id   AF-A0A1Q7IQ55-F1
#
_cell.length_a   1.000
_cell.length_b   1.000
_cell.length_c   1.000
_cell.angle_alpha   90.00
_cell.angle_beta   90.00
_cell.angle_gamma   90.00
#
_symmetry.space_group_name_H-M   'P 1'
#
loop_
_entity.id
_entity.type
_entity.pdbx_description
1 polymer ?
#
loop_
_entity_poly.entity_id
_entity_poly.type
_entity_poly.pdbx_seq_one_letter_code
_entity_poly.pdbx_strand_id
1 'polypeptide(L)'
;MDTNHADADDGWLEQALKADAREHAAAYVSDDGFTAKVMARLPAPATLPAWRRPILALLWLIAGSAVAVALPELFYEVFRSLVAMVVGQPLTLSLIAVVIILLAATMWSTIVYAIRAE
;
A
#
# COMPACT_ATOMS: atom_id res chain seq x y z
N MET A 1 -7.75 -9.36 33.62
CA MET A 1 -6.97 -10.35 32.84
C MET A 1 -7.79 -10.57 31.60
N ASP A 2 -7.74 -9.56 30.74
CA ASP A 2 -8.74 -9.35 29.69
C ASP A 2 -8.40 -10.16 28.46
N THR A 3 -9.44 -10.77 27.92
CA THR A 3 -9.44 -11.75 26.86
C THR A 3 -8.97 -11.15 25.54
N ASN A 4 -7.92 -11.77 24.99
CA ASN A 4 -7.36 -11.54 23.67
C ASN A 4 -8.42 -11.87 22.59
N HIS A 5 -9.26 -10.92 22.22
CA HIS A 5 -10.31 -11.09 21.20
C HIS A 5 -9.78 -11.05 19.76
N ALA A 6 -8.46 -11.04 19.55
CA ALA A 6 -7.84 -11.00 18.23
C ALA A 6 -7.49 -12.39 17.64
N ASP A 7 -7.45 -13.46 18.44
CA ASP A 7 -6.99 -14.78 17.96
C ASP A 7 -8.09 -15.67 17.34
N ALA A 8 -9.37 -15.37 17.55
CA ALA A 8 -10.46 -16.28 17.18
C ALA A 8 -10.92 -16.14 15.72
N ASP A 9 -10.70 -15.00 15.07
CA ASP A 9 -11.27 -14.68 13.75
C ASP A 9 -10.25 -14.77 12.59
N ASP A 10 -8.96 -14.92 12.87
CA ASP A 10 -7.92 -14.88 11.83
C ASP A 10 -7.54 -16.27 11.29
N GLY A 11 -7.95 -17.34 11.96
CA GLY A 11 -7.52 -18.71 11.65
C GLY A 11 -8.48 -19.54 10.80
N TRP A 12 -9.70 -19.06 10.53
CA TRP A 12 -10.72 -19.88 9.86
C TRP A 12 -10.37 -20.15 8.40
N LEU A 13 -9.79 -19.16 7.70
CA LEU A 13 -9.38 -19.29 6.31
C LEU A 13 -8.24 -20.32 6.16
N GLU A 14 -7.26 -20.25 7.06
CA GLU A 14 -6.13 -21.19 7.09
C GLU A 14 -6.61 -22.63 7.36
N GLN A 15 -7.62 -22.80 8.22
CA GLN A 15 -8.23 -24.10 8.50
C GLN A 15 -9.03 -24.63 7.30
N ALA A 16 -9.80 -23.77 6.64
CA ALA A 16 -10.55 -24.12 5.43
C ALA A 16 -9.61 -24.55 4.29
N LEU A 17 -8.53 -23.80 4.05
CA LEU A 17 -7.52 -24.12 3.05
C LEU A 17 -6.81 -25.45 3.34
N LYS A 18 -6.51 -25.75 4.61
CA LYS A 18 -5.91 -27.04 5.01
C LYS A 18 -6.86 -28.22 4.89
N ALA A 19 -8.16 -28.00 5.05
CA ALA A 19 -9.17 -29.04 4.85
C ALA A 19 -9.28 -29.37 3.35
N ASP A 20 -9.41 -28.34 2.52
CA ASP A 20 -9.48 -28.46 1.07
C ASP A 20 -8.20 -29.08 0.46
N ALA A 21 -7.02 -28.65 0.93
CA ALA A 21 -5.74 -29.21 0.50
C ALA A 21 -5.60 -30.71 0.81
N ARG A 22 -6.24 -31.21 1.88
CA ARG A 22 -6.25 -32.63 2.23
C ARG A 22 -7.26 -33.43 1.40
N GLU A 23 -8.43 -32.84 1.15
CA GLU A 23 -9.50 -33.46 0.35
C GLU A 23 -9.08 -33.61 -1.12
N HIS A 24 -8.43 -32.58 -1.68
CA HIS A 24 -8.00 -32.55 -3.08
C HIS A 24 -6.49 -32.78 -3.25
N ALA A 25 -5.81 -33.35 -2.24
CA ALA A 25 -4.35 -33.59 -2.25
C ALA A 25 -3.86 -34.33 -3.51
N ALA A 26 -4.66 -35.25 -4.04
CA ALA A 26 -4.34 -36.01 -5.26
C ALA A 26 -4.48 -35.20 -6.57
N ALA A 27 -5.21 -34.08 -6.53
CA ALA A 27 -5.39 -33.17 -7.66
C ALA A 27 -4.40 -31.99 -7.63
N TYR A 28 -3.77 -31.73 -6.48
CA TYR A 28 -2.73 -30.72 -6.33
C TYR A 28 -1.36 -31.26 -6.78
N VAL A 29 -0.65 -30.48 -7.59
CA VAL A 29 0.74 -30.76 -7.95
C VAL A 29 1.62 -30.38 -6.75
N SER A 30 2.45 -31.31 -6.29
CA SER A 30 3.46 -31.01 -5.27
C SER A 30 4.44 -29.95 -5.78
N ASP A 31 4.80 -28.99 -4.94
CA ASP A 31 5.69 -27.89 -5.32
C ASP A 31 7.16 -28.34 -5.47
N ASP A 32 7.49 -29.63 -5.60
CA ASP A 32 8.84 -30.27 -5.59
C ASP A 32 9.92 -29.58 -6.46
N GLY A 33 10.31 -28.37 -6.06
CA GLY A 33 10.97 -27.38 -6.89
C GLY A 33 10.19 -26.95 -8.15
N PHE A 34 8.88 -27.18 -8.26
CA PHE A 34 8.10 -26.78 -9.44
C PHE A 34 8.09 -25.26 -9.60
N THR A 35 7.67 -24.53 -8.56
CA THR A 35 7.66 -23.06 -8.57
C THR A 35 9.08 -22.52 -8.81
N ALA A 36 10.10 -23.10 -8.17
CA ALA A 36 11.49 -22.70 -8.39
C ALA A 36 11.94 -22.87 -9.86
N LYS A 37 11.58 -23.98 -10.51
CA LYS A 37 11.89 -24.23 -11.93
C LYS A 37 11.09 -23.32 -12.87
N VAL A 38 9.85 -22.98 -12.51
CA VAL A 38 9.03 -22.02 -13.26
C VAL A 38 9.63 -20.62 -13.14
N MET A 39 9.92 -20.17 -11.93
CA MET A 39 10.52 -18.85 -11.67
C MET A 39 11.88 -18.71 -12.35
N ALA A 40 12.71 -19.76 -12.34
CA ALA A 40 14.02 -19.75 -13.03
C ALA A 40 13.92 -19.69 -14.57
N ARG A 41 12.75 -20.03 -15.14
CA ARG A 41 12.47 -19.94 -16.58
C ARG A 41 11.74 -18.67 -16.97
N LEU A 42 11.29 -17.87 -16.00
CA LEU A 42 10.69 -16.59 -16.31
C LEU A 42 11.74 -15.66 -16.93
N PRO A 43 11.38 -14.91 -17.99
CA PRO A 43 12.25 -13.89 -18.53
C PRO A 43 12.61 -12.89 -17.44
N ALA A 44 13.88 -12.46 -17.42
CA ALA A 44 14.38 -11.51 -16.43
C ALA A 44 13.44 -10.29 -16.34
N PRO A 45 13.11 -9.82 -15.12
CA PRO A 45 12.23 -8.68 -14.95
C PRO A 45 12.77 -7.52 -15.78
N ALA A 46 11.92 -6.93 -16.61
CA ALA A 46 12.31 -5.84 -17.49
C ALA A 46 12.87 -4.70 -16.62
N THR A 47 14.16 -4.40 -16.79
CA THR A 47 14.78 -3.29 -16.07
C THR A 47 14.13 -1.99 -16.53
N LEU A 48 13.34 -1.40 -15.63
CA LEU A 48 12.60 -0.18 -15.95
C LEU A 48 13.60 0.97 -16.21
N PRO A 49 13.37 1.81 -17.24
CA PRO A 49 14.24 2.94 -17.55
C PRO A 49 14.37 3.90 -16.36
N ALA A 50 15.59 4.35 -16.05
CA ALA A 50 15.86 5.24 -14.92
C ALA A 50 15.07 6.56 -14.96
N TRP A 51 14.71 7.04 -16.16
CA TRP A 51 13.89 8.24 -16.39
C TRP A 51 12.43 8.12 -15.94
N ARG A 52 11.94 6.90 -15.66
CA ARG A 52 10.57 6.69 -15.16
C ARG A 52 10.36 7.33 -13.79
N ARG A 53 11.37 7.25 -12.91
CA ARG A 53 11.30 7.81 -11.54
C ARG A 53 11.06 9.33 -11.54
N PRO A 54 11.87 10.16 -12.23
CA PRO A 54 11.63 11.60 -12.25
C PRO A 54 10.31 11.97 -12.94
N ILE A 55 9.88 11.25 -13.98
CA ILE A 55 8.59 11.50 -14.65
C ILE A 55 7.41 11.22 -13.70
N LEU A 56 7.47 10.15 -12.92
CA LEU A 56 6.42 9.89 -11.93
C LEU A 56 6.38 10.93 -10.81
N ALA A 57 7.54 11.39 -10.34
CA ALA A 57 7.59 12.49 -9.38
C ALA A 57 6.95 13.76 -9.96
N LEU A 58 7.23 14.07 -11.23
CA LEU A 58 6.62 15.20 -11.92
C LEU A 58 5.10 15.04 -12.06
N LEU A 59 4.61 13.86 -12.41
CA LEU A 59 3.17 13.59 -12.50
C LEU A 59 2.47 13.75 -11.15
N TRP A 60 3.09 13.28 -10.06
CA TRP A 60 2.57 13.47 -8.71
C TRP A 60 2.55 14.94 -8.29
N LEU A 61 3.58 15.71 -8.66
CA LEU A 61 3.59 17.16 -8.43
C LEU A 61 2.44 17.83 -9.17
N ILE A 62 2.25 17.52 -10.45
CA ILE A 62 1.15 18.08 -11.26
C ILE A 62 -0.20 17.68 -10.66
N ALA A 63 -0.38 16.42 -10.26
CA ALA A 63 -1.61 15.96 -9.65
C ALA A 63 -1.89 16.67 -8.31
N GLY A 64 -0.87 16.80 -7.45
CA GLY A 64 -0.98 17.53 -6.18
C GLY A 64 -1.33 19.00 -6.39
N SER A 65 -0.69 19.67 -7.36
CA SER A 65 -1.01 21.04 -7.74
C SER A 65 -2.43 21.17 -8.31
N ALA A 66 -2.88 20.24 -9.14
CA ALA A 66 -4.23 20.24 -9.68
C ALA A 66 -5.28 20.10 -8.58
N VAL A 67 -5.05 19.23 -7.59
CA VAL A 67 -5.92 19.09 -6.42
C VAL A 67 -5.95 20.37 -5.59
N ALA A 68 -4.80 21.01 -5.37
CA ALA A 68 -4.73 22.28 -4.63
C ALA A 68 -5.50 23.41 -5.33
N VAL A 69 -5.48 23.45 -6.66
CA VAL A 69 -6.24 24.43 -7.46
C VAL A 69 -7.74 24.09 -7.48
N ALA A 70 -8.10 22.81 -7.57
CA ALA A 70 -9.50 22.38 -7.61
C ALA A 70 -10.20 22.52 -6.26
N LEU A 71 -9.47 22.39 -5.16
CA LEU A 71 -9.99 22.43 -3.79
C LEU A 71 -9.22 23.46 -2.92
N PRO A 72 -9.36 24.76 -3.23
CA PRO A 72 -8.54 25.79 -2.60
C PRO A 72 -8.81 25.92 -1.10
N GLU A 73 -10.07 25.82 -0.64
CA GLU A 73 -10.39 25.95 0.78
C GLU A 73 -9.76 24.85 1.64
N LEU A 74 -9.83 23.59 1.17
CA LEU A 74 -9.18 22.45 1.84
C LEU A 74 -7.66 22.60 1.85
N PHE A 75 -7.07 23.06 0.75
CA PHE A 75 -5.64 23.33 0.68
C PHE A 75 -5.21 24.40 1.70
N TYR A 76 -5.93 25.51 1.78
CA TYR A 76 -5.61 26.58 2.75
C TYR A 76 -5.81 26.13 4.19
N GLU A 77 -6.83 25.32 4.49
CA GLU A 77 -7.05 24.78 5.82
C GLU A 77 -5.88 23.88 6.26
N VAL A 78 -5.46 22.98 5.38
CA VAL A 78 -4.32 22.08 5.62
C VAL A 78 -3.02 22.88 5.75
N PHE A 79 -2.76 23.79 4.83
CA PHE A 79 -1.55 24.62 4.84
C PHE A 79 -1.47 25.45 6.12
N ARG A 80 -2.57 26.10 6.52
CA ARG A 80 -2.65 26.86 7.77
C ARG A 80 -2.40 25.96 8.98
N SER A 81 -2.99 24.77 9.02
CA SER A 81 -2.80 23.85 10.13
C SER A 81 -1.37 23.27 10.18
N LEU A 82 -0.69 23.09 9.04
CA LEU A 82 0.73 22.74 9.00
C LEU A 82 1.61 23.87 9.53
N VAL A 83 1.33 25.12 9.14
CA VAL A 83 2.02 26.29 9.69
C VAL A 83 1.77 26.40 11.20
N ALA A 84 0.53 26.18 11.64
CA ALA A 84 0.16 26.14 13.05
C ALA A 84 0.92 25.07 13.83
N MET A 85 1.13 23.87 13.24
CA MET A 85 1.94 22.81 13.82
C MET A 85 3.39 23.24 14.05
N VAL A 86 3.99 23.92 13.07
CA VAL A 86 5.35 24.47 13.17
C VAL A 86 5.45 25.55 14.24
N VAL A 87 4.37 26.32 14.44
CA VAL A 87 4.28 27.41 15.42
C VAL A 87 3.80 26.91 16.81
N GLY A 88 3.51 25.62 16.98
CA GLY A 88 3.12 25.03 18.27
C GLY A 88 1.67 25.29 18.69
N GLN A 89 0.79 25.58 17.73
CA GLN A 89 -0.65 25.80 17.93
C GLN A 89 -1.44 24.47 17.84
N PRO A 90 -2.61 24.35 18.51
CA PRO A 90 -3.40 23.12 18.51
C PRO A 90 -3.92 22.73 17.10
N LEU A 91 -3.81 21.44 16.78
CA LEU A 91 -4.13 20.89 15.45
C LEU A 91 -5.64 20.73 15.25
N THR A 92 -6.12 21.01 14.03
CA THR A 92 -7.53 20.80 13.65
C THR A 92 -7.78 19.36 13.19
N LEU A 93 -9.00 18.86 13.41
CA LEU A 93 -9.45 17.51 13.01
C LEU A 93 -9.28 17.26 11.50
N SER A 94 -9.49 18.29 10.68
CA SER A 94 -9.32 18.26 9.24
C SER A 94 -7.88 17.97 8.81
N LEU A 95 -6.89 18.51 9.54
CA LEU A 95 -5.47 18.24 9.26
C LEU A 95 -5.13 16.78 9.53
N ILE A 96 -5.64 16.23 10.64
CA ILE A 96 -5.41 14.82 11.00
C ILE A 96 -5.96 13.90 9.90
N ALA A 97 -7.17 14.17 9.41
CA ALA A 97 -7.78 13.42 8.31
C ALA A 97 -6.92 13.48 7.03
N VAL A 98 -6.42 14.66 6.67
CA VAL A 98 -5.57 14.84 5.48
C VAL A 98 -4.22 14.14 5.62
N VAL A 99 -3.60 14.19 6.81
CA VAL A 99 -2.35 13.47 7.08
C VAL A 99 -2.58 11.96 6.98
N ILE A 100 -3.68 11.44 7.51
CA ILE A 100 -4.04 10.02 7.37
C ILE A 100 -4.24 9.65 5.90
N ILE A 101 -4.93 10.47 5.11
CA ILE A 101 -5.14 10.23 3.67
C ILE A 101 -3.80 10.25 2.92
N LEU A 102 -2.92 11.21 3.21
CA LEU A 102 -1.61 11.29 2.60
C LEU A 102 -0.72 10.09 2.96
N LEU A 103 -0.75 9.66 4.23
CA LEU A 103 -0.04 8.47 4.69
C LEU A 103 -0.61 7.19 4.06
N ALA A 104 -1.93 7.07 3.98
CA ALA A 104 -2.59 5.95 3.30
C ALA A 104 -2.24 5.92 1.80
N ALA A 105 -2.25 7.07 1.12
CA ALA A 105 -1.90 7.17 -0.30
C ALA A 105 -0.42 6.88 -0.57
N THR A 106 0.48 7.33 0.31
CA THR A 106 1.92 7.02 0.22
C THR A 106 2.19 5.55 0.52
N MET A 107 1.55 4.97 1.53
CA MET A 107 1.63 3.54 1.85
C MET A 107 1.07 2.67 0.71
N TRP A 108 -0.05 3.06 0.10
CA TRP A 108 -0.60 2.35 -1.05
C TRP A 108 0.33 2.45 -2.26
N SER A 109 0.95 3.62 -2.47
CA SER A 109 1.91 3.83 -3.55
C SER A 109 3.21 3.02 -3.36
N THR A 110 3.72 2.88 -2.14
CA THR A 110 4.91 2.06 -1.87
C THR A 110 4.61 0.58 -2.07
N ILE A 111 3.44 0.09 -1.66
CA ILE A 111 3.01 -1.29 -1.89
C ILE A 111 2.88 -1.58 -3.40
N VAL A 112 2.21 -0.71 -4.15
CA VAL A 112 2.09 -0.84 -5.61
C VAL A 112 3.45 -0.78 -6.31
N TYR A 113 4.39 0.02 -5.80
CA TYR A 113 5.75 0.06 -6.32
C TYR A 113 6.55 -1.19 -5.97
N ALA A 114 6.40 -1.74 -4.77
CA ALA A 114 7.06 -2.97 -4.34
C ALA A 114 6.59 -4.16 -5.19
N ILE A 115 5.28 -4.29 -5.40
CA ILE A 115 4.68 -5.33 -6.24
C ILE A 115 5.10 -5.22 -7.72
N ARG A 116 5.46 -4.02 -8.21
CA ARG A 116 5.96 -3.80 -9.58
C ARG A 116 7.48 -3.79 -9.72
N ALA A 117 8.22 -3.90 -8.61
CA ALA A 117 9.67 -3.93 -8.61
C ALA A 117 10.23 -5.37 -8.55
N GLU A 118 9.37 -6.35 -8.26
CA GLU A 118 9.58 -7.78 -8.47
C GLU A 118 9.19 -8.18 -9.91
#